data_AF-A0ABD2P7U0-F1
#
_entry.id   AF-A0ABD2P7U0-F1
#
_cell.length_a   1.000
_cell.length_b   1.000
_cell.length_c   1.000
_cell.angle_alpha   90.00
_cell.angle_beta   90.00
_cell.angle_gamma   90.00
#
_symmetry.space_group_name_H-M   'P 1'
#
loop_
_entity.id
_entity.type
_entity.pdbx_description
1 polymer ?
#
loop_
_entity_poly.entity_id
_entity_poly.type
_entity_poly.pdbx_seq_one_letter_code
_entity_poly.pdbx_strand_id
1 'polypeptide(L)'
;MAGFVRRNLLTLLTIVGVLGGAALGFLLRQVGSGSGQWDKRSVMYLAFPGEVFLRMLKCLIIPLLVTSVVTAIGSLDLSLSKKIAFRAIAYYSATTVCAVILGIILVTTIRPGVGLKPLDDDTDQPKMRHVTTQDTLLDLIR
;
A
#
# COMPACT_ATOMS: atom_id res chain seq x y z
N MET A 1 10.65 13.44 -31.93
CA MET A 1 9.65 12.99 -30.93
C MET A 1 9.74 11.48 -30.64
N ALA A 2 9.75 10.60 -31.65
CA ALA A 2 9.78 9.14 -31.46
C ALA A 2 10.96 8.59 -30.63
N GLY A 3 12.14 9.22 -30.70
CA GLY A 3 13.31 8.81 -29.90
C GLY A 3 13.19 9.08 -28.39
N PHE A 4 12.41 10.09 -27.98
CA PHE A 4 12.16 10.36 -26.56
C PHE A 4 11.13 9.38 -25.98
N VAL A 5 10.09 9.05 -26.75
CA VAL A 5 9.04 8.10 -26.36
C VAL A 5 9.62 6.71 -26.14
N ARG A 6 10.56 6.25 -26.98
CA ARG A 6 11.20 4.94 -26.79
C ARG A 6 12.07 4.86 -25.53
N ARG A 7 12.71 5.96 -25.12
CA ARG A 7 13.55 6.00 -23.91
C ARG A 7 12.73 6.02 -22.62
N ASN A 8 11.57 6.69 -22.65
CA ASN A 8 10.69 6.86 -21.48
C ASN A 8 9.39 6.05 -21.61
N LEU A 9 9.43 4.94 -22.35
CA LEU A 9 8.24 4.18 -22.70
C LEU A 9 7.53 3.64 -21.46
N LEU A 10 8.29 3.08 -20.51
CA LEU A 10 7.74 2.50 -19.28
C LEU A 10 7.10 3.56 -18.38
N THR A 11 7.76 4.70 -18.19
CA THR A 11 7.22 5.78 -17.35
C THR A 11 5.97 6.41 -17.96
N LEU A 12 5.93 6.56 -19.30
CA LEU A 12 4.74 7.05 -19.97
C LEU A 12 3.59 6.02 -19.89
N LEU A 13 3.91 4.74 -20.02
CA LEU A 13 2.90 3.67 -19.94
C LEU A 13 2.28 3.57 -18.55
N THR A 14 3.05 3.72 -17.47
CA THR A 14 2.50 3.70 -16.10
C THR A 14 1.63 4.91 -15.81
N ILE A 15 2.05 6.11 -16.24
CA ILE A 15 1.25 7.34 -16.07
C ILE A 15 -0.06 7.23 -16.83
N VAL A 16 -0.02 6.83 -18.11
CA VAL A 16 -1.23 6.65 -18.93
C VAL A 16 -2.11 5.53 -18.35
N GLY A 17 -1.52 4.45 -17.84
CA GLY A 17 -2.24 3.37 -17.18
C GLY A 17 -2.99 3.82 -15.92
N VAL A 18 -2.36 4.62 -15.05
CA VAL A 18 -3.01 5.15 -13.84
C VAL A 18 -4.13 6.12 -14.20
N LEU A 19 -3.86 7.09 -15.08
CA LEU A 19 -4.85 8.07 -15.49
C LEU A 19 -6.03 7.42 -16.24
N GLY A 20 -5.73 6.50 -17.15
CA GLY A 20 -6.72 5.74 -17.89
C GLY A 20 -7.57 4.84 -16.98
N GLY A 21 -6.94 4.13 -16.04
CA GLY A 21 -7.65 3.29 -15.06
C GLY A 21 -8.55 4.10 -14.14
N ALA A 22 -8.10 5.25 -13.65
CA ALA A 22 -8.89 6.16 -12.83
C ALA A 22 -10.09 6.74 -13.61
N ALA A 23 -9.86 7.19 -14.84
CA ALA A 23 -10.92 7.72 -15.70
C ALA A 23 -11.95 6.65 -16.06
N LEU A 24 -11.51 5.45 -16.43
CA LEU A 24 -12.38 4.31 -16.74
C LEU A 24 -13.21 3.92 -15.50
N GLY A 25 -12.58 3.82 -14.32
CA GLY A 25 -13.27 3.51 -13.06
C GLY A 25 -14.31 4.57 -12.69
N PHE A 26 -14.01 5.85 -12.91
CA PHE A 26 -14.96 6.94 -12.68
C PHE A 26 -16.14 6.90 -13.67
N LEU A 27 -15.89 6.64 -14.95
CA LEU A 27 -16.94 6.49 -15.98
C LEU A 27 -17.85 5.30 -15.70
N LEU A 28 -17.27 4.13 -15.38
CA LEU A 28 -18.03 2.93 -14.99
C LEU A 28 -18.89 3.19 -13.75
N ARG A 29 -18.39 3.95 -12.78
CA ARG A 29 -19.16 4.37 -11.61
C ARG A 29 -20.33 5.29 -11.98
N GLN A 30 -20.14 6.25 -12.88
CA GLN A 30 -21.22 7.16 -13.31
C GLN A 30 -22.34 6.43 -14.06
N VAL A 31 -21.99 5.54 -15.01
CA VAL A 31 -22.98 4.77 -15.78
C VAL A 31 -23.74 3.79 -14.88
N GLY A 32 -23.04 3.17 -13.93
CA GLY A 32 -23.61 2.29 -12.91
C GLY A 32 -24.64 2.88 -11.98
N SER A 33 -24.57 4.19 -11.73
CA SER A 33 -25.51 4.86 -10.84
C SER A 33 -26.90 5.04 -11.45
N GLY A 34 -27.05 4.89 -12.78
CA GLY A 34 -28.32 5.07 -13.50
C GLY A 34 -29.07 3.78 -13.85
N SER A 35 -28.39 2.64 -13.94
CA SER A 35 -28.96 1.38 -14.47
C SER A 35 -28.73 0.19 -13.54
N GLY A 36 -29.29 0.21 -12.33
CA GLY A 36 -29.24 -0.93 -11.40
C GLY A 36 -27.83 -1.20 -10.83
N GLN A 37 -27.80 -1.66 -9.57
CA GLN A 37 -26.55 -1.95 -8.86
C GLN A 37 -25.69 -2.95 -9.65
N TRP A 38 -24.41 -2.63 -9.89
CA TRP A 38 -23.46 -3.59 -10.46
C TRP A 38 -23.46 -4.87 -9.62
N ASP A 39 -23.76 -6.01 -10.25
CA ASP A 39 -23.70 -7.29 -9.56
C ASP A 39 -22.26 -7.58 -9.08
N LYS A 40 -22.14 -8.14 -7.87
CA LYS A 40 -20.84 -8.39 -7.21
C LYS A 40 -19.90 -9.22 -8.09
N ARG A 41 -20.43 -10.11 -8.94
CA ARG A 41 -19.63 -10.93 -9.86
C ARG A 41 -18.99 -10.11 -10.98
N SER A 42 -19.70 -9.12 -11.52
CA SER A 42 -19.19 -8.27 -12.61
C SER A 42 -18.00 -7.42 -12.16
N VAL A 43 -18.07 -6.89 -10.94
CA VAL A 43 -16.97 -6.15 -10.31
C VAL A 43 -15.76 -7.07 -10.07
N MET A 44 -16.00 -8.32 -9.64
CA MET A 44 -14.92 -9.29 -9.43
C MET A 44 -14.16 -9.61 -10.73
N TYR A 45 -14.86 -9.81 -11.85
CA TYR A 45 -14.21 -10.06 -13.14
C TYR A 45 -13.37 -8.86 -13.62
N LEU A 46 -13.85 -7.63 -13.37
CA LEU A 46 -13.10 -6.43 -13.72
C LEU A 46 -11.83 -6.25 -12.85
N ALA A 47 -11.89 -6.63 -11.57
CA ALA A 47 -10.76 -6.54 -10.65
C ALA A 47 -9.73 -7.68 -10.82
N PHE A 48 -10.16 -8.82 -11.38
CA PHE A 48 -9.35 -10.04 -11.55
C PHE A 48 -7.94 -9.82 -12.12
N PRO A 49 -7.73 -9.12 -13.26
CA PRO A 49 -6.38 -8.91 -13.79
C PRO A 49 -5.46 -8.14 -12.83
N GLY A 50 -6.01 -7.17 -12.08
CA GLY A 50 -5.27 -6.42 -11.06
C GLY A 50 -4.91 -7.29 -9.87
N GLU A 51 -5.82 -8.16 -9.42
CA GLU A 51 -5.53 -9.12 -8.36
C GLU A 51 -4.43 -10.11 -8.75
N VAL A 52 -4.50 -10.68 -9.95
CA VAL A 52 -3.49 -11.62 -10.45
C VAL A 52 -2.11 -10.94 -10.50
N PHE A 53 -2.04 -9.71 -11.02
CA PHE A 53 -0.81 -8.92 -11.03
C PHE A 53 -0.23 -8.70 -9.62
N LEU A 54 -1.08 -8.27 -8.66
CA LEU A 54 -0.64 -8.07 -7.27
C LEU A 54 -0.19 -9.37 -6.60
N ARG A 55 -0.83 -10.50 -6.89
CA ARG A 55 -0.42 -11.82 -6.39
C ARG A 55 0.93 -12.24 -6.95
N MET A 56 1.18 -12.01 -8.24
CA MET A 56 2.48 -12.27 -8.87
C MET A 56 3.59 -11.42 -8.22
N LEU A 57 3.36 -10.12 -8.00
CA LEU A 57 4.33 -9.26 -7.31
C LEU A 57 4.63 -9.75 -5.88
N LYS A 58 3.60 -10.08 -5.11
CA LYS A 58 3.77 -10.58 -3.72
C LYS A 58 4.57 -11.87 -3.65
N CYS A 59 4.42 -12.77 -4.63
CA CYS A 59 5.19 -14.00 -4.72
C CYS A 59 6.70 -13.72 -4.93
N LEU A 60 7.05 -12.65 -5.64
CA LEU A 60 8.43 -12.26 -5.89
C LEU A 60 9.09 -11.52 -4.71
N ILE A 61 8.31 -10.80 -3.90
CA ILE A 61 8.87 -9.97 -2.81
C ILE A 61 9.65 -10.82 -1.81
N ILE A 62 9.07 -11.89 -1.28
CA ILE A 62 9.70 -12.72 -0.24
C ILE A 62 11.09 -13.26 -0.68
N PRO A 63 11.22 -13.98 -1.81
CA PRO A 63 12.52 -14.53 -2.22
C PRO A 63 13.54 -13.46 -2.60
N LEU A 64 13.13 -12.36 -3.22
CA LEU A 64 14.04 -11.25 -3.57
C LEU A 64 14.54 -10.51 -2.33
N LEU A 65 13.69 -10.31 -1.33
CA LEU A 65 14.06 -9.62 -0.10
C LEU A 65 15.07 -10.46 0.70
N VAL A 66 14.81 -11.77 0.84
CA VAL A 66 15.71 -12.69 1.56
C VAL A 66 17.08 -12.77 0.87
N THR A 67 17.11 -13.01 -0.45
CA THR A 67 18.39 -13.11 -1.18
C THR A 67 19.15 -11.79 -1.15
N SER A 68 18.49 -10.65 -1.37
CA SER A 68 19.11 -9.33 -1.31
C SER A 68 19.70 -9.03 0.08
N VAL A 69 19.00 -9.36 1.17
CA VAL A 69 19.49 -9.10 2.53
C VAL A 69 20.66 -10.01 2.89
N VAL A 70 20.59 -11.30 2.54
CA VAL A 70 21.70 -12.25 2.79
C VAL A 70 22.95 -11.83 2.03
N THR A 71 22.85 -11.48 0.75
CA THR A 71 23.99 -10.99 -0.05
C THR A 71 24.54 -9.66 0.49
N ALA A 72 23.66 -8.75 0.94
CA ALA A 72 24.11 -7.51 1.57
C ALA A 72 24.91 -7.80 2.85
N ILE A 73 24.37 -8.59 3.78
CA ILE A 73 25.06 -8.87 5.05
C ILE A 73 26.39 -9.62 4.81
N GLY A 74 26.44 -10.54 3.86
CA GLY A 74 27.64 -11.32 3.55
C GLY A 74 28.77 -10.55 2.86
N SER A 75 28.50 -9.37 2.30
CA SER A 75 29.48 -8.57 1.55
C SER A 75 30.03 -7.37 2.32
N LEU A 76 29.54 -7.11 3.55
CA LEU A 76 29.96 -5.97 4.37
C LEU A 76 30.87 -6.37 5.55
N ASP A 77 31.95 -5.63 5.76
CA ASP A 77 32.79 -5.74 6.97
C ASP A 77 32.02 -5.30 8.23
N LEU A 78 32.05 -6.14 9.27
CA LEU A 78 31.29 -5.97 10.53
C LEU A 78 31.50 -4.61 11.23
N SER A 79 32.72 -4.07 11.19
CA SER A 79 33.08 -2.82 11.89
C SER A 79 32.54 -1.56 11.20
N LEU A 80 32.54 -1.53 9.86
CA LEU A 80 31.96 -0.46 9.06
C LEU A 80 30.43 -0.58 8.98
N SER A 81 29.92 -1.81 8.90
CA SER A 81 28.49 -2.14 8.86
C SER A 81 27.74 -1.57 10.07
N LYS A 82 28.29 -1.69 11.29
CA LYS A 82 27.63 -1.18 12.51
C LYS A 82 27.37 0.33 12.48
N LYS A 83 28.33 1.13 12.00
CA LYS A 83 28.18 2.61 11.97
C LYS A 83 27.17 3.05 10.91
N ILE A 84 27.19 2.41 9.74
CA ILE A 84 26.27 2.69 8.64
C ILE A 84 24.85 2.27 9.04
N ALA A 85 24.69 1.07 9.60
CA ALA A 85 23.41 0.57 10.10
C ALA A 85 22.83 1.46 11.21
N PHE A 86 23.65 1.88 12.19
CA PHE A 86 23.19 2.78 13.24
C PHE A 86 22.71 4.13 12.69
N ARG A 87 23.46 4.72 11.75
CA ARG A 87 23.05 6.00 11.13
C ARG A 87 21.79 5.85 10.28
N ALA A 88 21.62 4.72 9.59
CA ALA A 88 20.42 4.41 8.84
C ALA A 88 19.19 4.24 9.75
N ILE A 89 19.32 3.47 10.85
CA ILE A 89 18.25 3.29 11.85
C ILE A 89 17.88 4.63 12.47
N ALA A 90 18.86 5.40 12.94
CA ALA A 90 18.61 6.71 13.54
C ALA A 90 17.90 7.67 12.56
N TYR A 91 18.31 7.67 11.29
CA TYR A 91 17.65 8.45 10.24
C TYR A 91 16.20 8.00 10.03
N TYR A 92 15.96 6.71 9.82
CA TYR A 92 14.62 6.17 9.60
C TYR A 92 13.67 6.40 10.78
N SER A 93 14.16 6.15 12.01
CA SER A 93 13.39 6.39 13.22
C SER A 93 13.04 7.87 13.37
N ALA A 94 14.00 8.77 13.19
CA ALA A 94 13.76 10.21 13.27
C ALA A 94 12.72 10.68 12.24
N THR A 95 12.86 10.27 10.97
CA THR A 95 11.91 10.65 9.92
C THR A 95 10.53 10.06 10.15
N THR A 96 10.44 8.83 10.68
CA THR A 96 9.16 8.18 11.00
C THR A 96 8.44 8.91 12.14
N VAL A 97 9.16 9.27 13.21
CA VAL A 97 8.60 10.04 14.33
C VAL A 97 8.10 11.40 13.84
N CYS A 98 8.90 12.11 13.03
CA CYS A 98 8.47 13.38 12.44
C CYS A 98 7.22 13.21 11.56
N ALA A 99 7.17 12.17 10.72
CA ALA A 99 6.01 11.89 9.87
C ALA A 99 4.74 11.55 10.69
N VAL A 100 4.88 10.78 11.77
CA VAL A 100 3.76 10.44 12.67
C VAL A 100 3.24 11.68 13.39
N ILE A 101 4.12 12.54 13.91
CA ILE A 101 3.72 13.80 14.55
C ILE A 101 2.95 14.68 13.57
N LEU A 102 3.47 14.86 12.35
CA LEU A 102 2.79 15.61 11.29
C LEU A 102 1.43 14.98 10.93
N GLY A 103 1.36 13.66 10.82
CA GLY A 103 0.12 12.93 10.54
C GLY A 103 -0.93 13.13 11.63
N ILE A 104 -0.54 13.07 12.91
CA ILE A 104 -1.43 13.30 14.05
C ILE A 104 -1.94 14.75 14.06
N ILE A 105 -1.06 15.73 13.84
CA ILE A 105 -1.47 17.14 13.77
C ILE A 105 -2.47 17.36 12.62
N LEU A 106 -2.18 16.80 11.44
CA LEU A 106 -3.01 16.97 10.26
C LEU A 106 -4.39 16.32 10.44
N VAL A 107 -4.45 15.08 10.92
CA VAL A 107 -5.72 14.35 11.10
C VAL A 107 -6.58 14.96 12.21
N THR A 108 -5.96 15.46 13.29
CA THR A 108 -6.70 16.10 14.40
C THR A 108 -7.22 17.48 14.04
N THR A 109 -6.54 18.19 13.13
CA THR A 109 -6.94 19.51 12.63
C THR A 109 -8.02 19.41 11.55
N ILE A 110 -7.82 18.58 10.53
CA ILE A 110 -8.77 18.42 9.41
C ILE A 110 -9.99 17.59 9.84
N ARG A 111 -9.82 16.65 10.79
CA ARG A 111 -10.85 15.70 11.26
C ARG A 111 -11.59 15.03 10.10
N PRO A 112 -10.89 14.35 9.17
CA PRO A 112 -11.54 13.71 8.04
C PRO A 112 -12.54 12.65 8.54
N GLY A 113 -13.76 12.66 8.00
CA GLY A 113 -14.78 11.65 8.28
C GLY A 113 -15.86 12.05 9.28
N VAL A 114 -15.80 13.24 9.89
CA VAL A 114 -16.92 13.75 10.69
C VAL A 114 -18.14 13.99 9.77
N GLY A 115 -19.20 13.20 9.96
CA GLY A 115 -20.43 13.28 9.15
C GLY A 115 -20.66 12.15 8.13
N LEU A 116 -19.76 11.18 8.03
CA LEU A 116 -20.02 9.95 7.27
C LEU A 116 -20.96 9.05 8.09
N LYS A 117 -22.19 8.80 7.60
CA LYS A 117 -23.03 7.71 8.12
C LYS A 117 -22.27 6.39 7.89
N PRO A 118 -22.10 5.54 8.91
CA PRO A 118 -21.70 4.16 8.67
C PRO A 118 -22.68 3.58 7.66
N LEU A 119 -22.17 3.15 6.51
CA LEU A 119 -22.95 2.31 5.63
C LEU A 119 -23.10 1.00 6.39
N ASP A 120 -24.32 0.66 6.78
CA ASP A 120 -24.65 -0.63 7.38
C ASP A 120 -24.32 -1.71 6.33
N ASP A 121 -23.08 -2.17 6.38
CA ASP A 121 -22.60 -3.30 5.61
C ASP A 121 -22.92 -4.54 6.46
N ASP A 122 -24.02 -5.22 6.13
CA ASP A 122 -24.40 -6.57 6.59
C ASP A 122 -23.40 -7.64 6.11
N THR A 123 -22.10 -7.35 6.18
CA THR A 123 -21.03 -8.33 5.98
C THR A 123 -20.58 -8.74 7.37
N ASP A 124 -20.97 -9.95 7.77
CA ASP A 124 -20.50 -10.76 8.90
C ASP A 124 -19.20 -10.21 9.54
N GLN A 125 -19.35 -9.20 10.40
CA GLN A 125 -18.24 -8.51 11.03
C GLN A 125 -17.59 -9.52 11.99
N PRO A 126 -16.30 -9.87 11.83
CA PRO A 126 -15.62 -10.69 12.82
C PRO A 126 -15.71 -9.94 14.15
N LYS A 127 -16.45 -10.51 15.11
CA LYS A 127 -16.65 -9.97 16.47
C LYS A 127 -15.31 -9.40 16.94
N MET A 128 -15.26 -8.07 17.10
CA MET A 128 -14.03 -7.36 17.48
C MET A 128 -13.49 -8.02 18.74
N ARG A 129 -12.41 -8.78 18.56
CA ARG A 129 -11.68 -9.36 19.68
C ARG A 129 -11.09 -8.16 20.42
N HIS A 130 -11.49 -7.96 21.66
CA HIS A 130 -10.95 -6.91 22.50
C HIS A 130 -9.48 -7.24 22.75
N VAL A 131 -8.61 -6.77 21.88
CA VAL A 131 -7.17 -6.91 22.01
C VAL A 131 -6.70 -5.79 22.91
N THR A 132 -6.19 -6.15 24.08
CA THR A 132 -5.57 -5.18 24.97
C THR A 132 -4.25 -4.76 24.33
N THR A 133 -3.84 -3.51 24.49
CA THR A 133 -2.53 -3.03 24.00
C THR A 133 -1.39 -3.92 24.48
N GLN A 134 -1.52 -4.49 25.68
CA GLN A 134 -0.59 -5.46 26.24
C GLN A 134 -0.49 -6.74 25.39
N ASP A 135 -1.63 -7.29 24.96
CA ASP A 135 -1.66 -8.50 24.12
C ASP A 135 -0.96 -8.26 22.79
N THR A 136 -1.12 -7.07 22.19
CA THR A 136 -0.43 -6.71 20.94
C THR A 136 1.08 -6.57 21.13
N LEU A 137 1.54 -6.05 22.27
CA LEU A 137 2.97 -5.98 22.57
C LEU A 137 3.56 -7.37 22.83
N LEU A 138 2.79 -8.25 23.47
CA LEU A 138 3.19 -9.63 23.69
C LEU A 138 3.19 -10.44 22.36
N ASP A 139 2.24 -10.20 21.45
CA ASP A 139 2.17 -10.83 20.12
C ASP A 139 3.30 -10.38 19.17
N LEU A 140 3.89 -9.19 19.37
CA LEU A 140 5.01 -8.72 18.56
C LEU A 140 6.34 -9.38 18.95
N ILE A 141 6.48 -9.75 20.23
CA ILE A 141 7.69 -10.38 20.78
C ILE A 141 7.66 -11.90 20.59
N ARG A 142 6.46 -12.50 20.65
CA ARG A 142 6.23 -13.93 20.53
C ARG A 142 6.34 -14.43 19.09
#